data_AF-D0NCZ7-F1
#
_entry.id   AF-D0NCZ7-F1
#
_cell.length_a   1.000
_cell.length_b   1.000
_cell.length_c   1.000
_cell.angle_alpha   90.00
_cell.angle_beta   90.00
_cell.angle_gamma   90.00
#
_symmetry.space_group_name_H-M   'P 1'
#
loop_
_entity.id
_entity.type
_entity.pdbx_description
1 polymer ?
#
loop_
_entity_poly.entity_id
_entity_poly.type
_entity_poly.pdbx_seq_one_letter_code
_entity_poly.pdbx_strand_id
1 'polypeptide(L)'
;MKAFLVTCRVGPGDVGVDEDLRRTFDGIKTDDTKVRNLLNNYLELLQPPAPNFEKKQQMHNKKKPYVPVEYASDPIYAAPTDEEERLANEAKQSRPQPSLKPANTRRRARKET
;
A
#
# COMPACT_ATOMS: atom_id res chain seq x y z
N MET A 1 -31.64 9.05 9.52
CA MET A 1 -31.44 7.62 9.83
C MET A 1 -30.23 7.49 10.75
N LYS A 2 -30.36 6.95 11.97
CA LYS A 2 -29.22 6.72 12.88
C LYS A 2 -28.54 5.41 12.50
N ALA A 3 -27.56 5.46 11.60
CA ALA A 3 -26.93 4.28 10.98
C ALA A 3 -26.00 3.44 11.90
N PHE A 4 -25.92 3.76 13.20
CA PHE A 4 -24.93 3.18 14.11
C PHE A 4 -25.48 2.78 15.49
N LEU A 5 -26.80 2.86 15.68
CA LEU A 5 -27.45 2.36 16.89
C LEU A 5 -28.01 0.97 16.60
N VAL A 6 -27.58 -0.03 17.36
CA VAL A 6 -28.09 -1.40 17.28
C VAL A 6 -28.79 -1.75 18.57
N THR A 7 -29.97 -2.36 18.47
CA THR A 7 -30.70 -2.87 19.64
C THR A 7 -30.40 -4.37 19.76
N CYS A 8 -29.60 -4.73 20.74
CA CYS A 8 -29.23 -6.12 21.01
C CYS A 8 -30.23 -6.75 22.00
N ARG A 9 -30.71 -7.96 21.70
CA ARG A 9 -31.57 -8.75 22.60
C ARG A 9 -30.95 -10.12 22.81
N VAL A 10 -31.00 -10.63 24.04
CA VAL A 10 -30.50 -11.97 24.38
C VAL A 10 -31.51 -13.03 23.91
N GLY A 11 -32.80 -12.80 24.12
CA GLY A 11 -33.90 -13.59 23.57
C GLY A 11 -35.01 -12.71 22.96
N PRO A 12 -35.94 -13.30 22.19
CA PRO A 12 -36.95 -12.54 21.44
C PRO A 12 -37.93 -11.73 22.31
N GLY A 13 -38.15 -12.16 23.56
CA GLY A 13 -39.01 -11.47 24.54
C GLY A 13 -38.25 -10.56 25.52
N ASP A 14 -36.92 -10.54 25.46
CA ASP A 14 -36.12 -9.74 26.39
C ASP A 14 -36.09 -8.26 25.99
N VAL A 15 -35.86 -7.40 26.98
CA VAL A 15 -35.65 -5.97 26.77
C VAL A 15 -34.37 -5.78 25.94
N GLY A 16 -34.51 -5.02 24.86
CA GLY A 16 -33.38 -4.66 24.01
C GLY A 16 -32.49 -3.63 24.65
N VAL A 17 -31.18 -3.85 24.55
CA VAL A 17 -30.15 -2.88 24.94
C VAL A 17 -29.69 -2.16 23.67
N ASP A 18 -29.85 -0.84 23.66
CA ASP A 18 -29.36 0.00 22.58
C ASP A 18 -27.87 0.27 22.75
N GLU A 19 -27.06 -0.29 21.85
CA GLU A 19 -25.64 -0.01 21.75
C GLU A 19 -25.32 0.87 20.54
N ASP A 20 -24.41 1.80 20.75
CA ASP A 20 -23.95 2.72 19.73
C ASP A 20 -22.56 2.28 19.27
N LEU A 21 -22.50 1.76 18.05
CA LEU A 21 -21.32 1.13 17.47
C LEU A 21 -20.26 2.12 16.99
N ARG A 22 -20.44 3.43 17.21
CA ARG A 22 -19.42 4.42 16.87
C ARG A 22 -18.15 4.15 17.64
N ARG A 23 -17.02 4.01 16.93
CA ARG A 23 -15.68 3.86 17.54
C ARG A 23 -15.43 4.99 18.53
N THR A 24 -15.26 4.63 19.79
CA THR A 24 -14.74 5.55 20.82
C THR A 24 -13.24 5.68 20.66
N PHE A 25 -12.74 6.91 20.60
CA PHE A 25 -11.31 7.22 20.66
C PHE A 25 -11.06 7.86 22.03
N ASP A 26 -10.16 7.30 22.84
CA ASP A 26 -9.90 7.70 24.24
C ASP A 26 -11.16 7.76 25.14
N GLY A 27 -12.12 6.86 24.92
CA GLY A 27 -13.38 6.83 25.69
C GLY A 27 -14.38 7.93 25.31
N ILE A 28 -14.07 8.77 24.32
CA ILE A 28 -14.96 9.82 23.83
C ILE A 28 -15.61 9.36 22.52
N LYS A 29 -16.95 9.38 22.48
CA LYS A 29 -17.71 9.23 21.23
C LYS A 29 -17.39 10.44 20.34
N THR A 30 -16.53 10.24 19.34
CA THR A 30 -16.14 11.32 18.44
C THR A 30 -17.25 11.51 17.41
N ASP A 31 -17.87 12.69 17.41
CA ASP A 31 -18.89 13.07 16.43
C ASP A 31 -18.30 13.07 15.00
N ASP A 32 -19.12 12.76 14.00
CA ASP A 32 -18.70 12.72 12.59
C ASP A 32 -18.08 14.07 12.16
N THR A 33 -18.64 15.17 12.64
CA THR A 33 -18.12 16.53 12.39
C THR A 33 -16.73 16.71 13.00
N LYS A 34 -16.50 16.16 14.19
CA LYS A 34 -15.20 16.24 14.88
C LYS A 34 -14.15 15.36 14.20
N VAL A 35 -14.53 14.18 13.70
CA VAL A 35 -13.64 13.33 12.89
C VAL A 35 -13.25 14.03 11.60
N ARG A 36 -14.21 14.59 10.86
CA ARG A 36 -13.93 15.36 9.63
C ARG A 36 -13.04 16.57 9.90
N ASN A 37 -13.32 17.31 10.96
CA ASN A 37 -12.49 18.46 11.34
C ASN A 37 -11.07 18.03 11.73
N LEU A 38 -10.90 16.90 12.41
CA LEU A 38 -9.59 16.35 12.73
C LEU A 38 -8.81 16.01 11.45
N LEU A 39 -9.47 15.31 10.52
CA LEU A 39 -8.88 14.90 9.26
C LEU A 39 -8.52 16.08 8.36
N ASN A 40 -9.37 17.11 8.29
CA ASN A 40 -9.18 18.23 7.38
C ASN A 40 -8.22 19.30 7.91
N ASN A 41 -8.21 19.54 9.23
CA ASN A 41 -7.48 20.67 9.81
C ASN A 41 -6.19 20.26 10.54
N TYR A 42 -6.08 19.00 10.98
CA TYR A 42 -4.98 18.55 11.84
C TYR A 42 -4.17 17.40 11.24
N LEU A 43 -4.57 16.89 10.08
CA LEU A 43 -3.80 15.88 9.38
C LEU A 43 -2.71 16.60 8.58
N GLU A 44 -1.49 16.54 9.10
CA GLU A 44 -0.32 17.08 8.43
C GLU A 44 -0.14 16.36 7.09
N LEU A 45 -0.18 17.12 6.00
CA LEU A 45 0.03 16.57 4.67
C LEU A 45 1.48 16.11 4.56
N LEU A 46 1.67 14.79 4.51
CA LEU A 46 2.99 14.22 4.27
C LEU A 46 3.53 14.69 2.94
N GLN A 47 4.79 15.13 2.93
CA GLN A 47 5.47 15.38 1.66
C GLN A 47 5.50 14.08 0.86
N PRO A 48 5.11 14.11 -0.42
CA PRO A 48 5.18 12.93 -1.26
C PRO A 48 6.65 12.47 -1.32
N PRO A 49 6.88 11.14 -1.29
CA PRO A 49 8.24 10.61 -1.32
C PRO A 49 8.97 11.05 -2.58
N ALA A 50 10.29 11.18 -2.48
CA ALA A 50 11.13 11.45 -3.63
C ALA A 50 10.87 10.41 -4.75
N PRO A 51 10.83 10.82 -6.03
CA PRO A 51 10.54 9.91 -7.13
C PRO A 51 11.54 8.74 -7.18
N ASN A 52 11.03 7.51 -7.20
CA ASN A 52 11.88 6.34 -7.41
C ASN A 52 12.05 6.08 -8.93
N PHE A 53 13.20 6.48 -9.47
CA PHE A 53 13.51 6.35 -10.90
C PHE A 53 13.63 4.89 -11.36
N GLU A 54 14.15 3.99 -10.53
CA GLU A 54 14.14 2.54 -10.81
C GLU A 54 12.71 2.03 -10.98
N LYS A 55 11.79 2.51 -10.13
CA LYS A 55 10.39 2.14 -10.22
C LYS A 55 9.74 2.70 -11.48
N LYS A 56 9.98 3.95 -11.85
CA LYS A 56 9.48 4.53 -13.11
C LYS A 56 9.90 3.70 -14.33
N GLN A 57 11.19 3.36 -14.42
CA GLN A 57 11.71 2.50 -15.48
C GLN A 57 11.07 1.10 -15.45
N GLN A 58 10.84 0.52 -14.26
CA GLN A 58 10.14 -0.75 -14.13
C GLN A 58 8.69 -0.67 -14.61
N MET A 59 7.97 0.41 -14.29
CA MET A 59 6.58 0.59 -14.70
C MET A 59 6.49 0.67 -16.23
N HIS A 60 7.36 1.45 -16.86
CA HIS A 60 7.41 1.56 -18.32
C HIS A 60 7.77 0.21 -18.98
N ASN A 61 8.86 -0.44 -18.56
CA ASN A 61 9.40 -1.59 -19.28
C ASN A 61 8.65 -2.90 -18.99
N LYS A 62 8.23 -3.11 -17.73
CA LYS A 62 7.67 -4.40 -17.29
C LYS A 62 6.16 -4.37 -17.10
N LYS A 63 5.57 -3.22 -16.79
CA LYS A 63 4.15 -3.15 -16.44
C LYS A 63 3.32 -2.69 -17.63
N LYS A 64 3.74 -1.63 -18.33
CA LYS A 64 3.02 -1.07 -19.49
C LYS A 64 2.52 -2.10 -20.52
N PRO A 65 3.28 -3.16 -20.89
CA PRO A 65 2.80 -4.15 -21.87
C PRO A 65 1.55 -4.92 -21.46
N TYR A 66 1.26 -4.97 -20.15
CA TYR A 66 0.11 -5.68 -19.58
C TYR A 66 -1.01 -4.73 -19.15
N VAL A 67 -0.88 -3.44 -19.47
CA VAL A 67 -1.87 -2.42 -19.13
C VAL A 67 -2.90 -2.34 -20.25
N PRO A 68 -4.21 -2.39 -19.94
CA PRO A 68 -5.24 -2.17 -20.93
C PRO A 68 -5.06 -0.83 -21.66
N VAL A 69 -5.46 -0.76 -22.92
CA VAL A 69 -5.19 0.39 -23.79
C VAL A 69 -5.77 1.70 -23.22
N GLU A 70 -6.86 1.61 -22.48
CA GLU A 70 -7.55 2.72 -21.84
C GLU A 70 -6.67 3.42 -20.79
N TYR A 71 -5.72 2.68 -20.18
CA TYR A 71 -4.84 3.17 -19.13
C TYR A 71 -3.37 3.29 -19.57
N ALA A 72 -3.02 2.85 -20.79
CA ALA A 72 -1.65 2.88 -21.28
C ALA A 72 -1.06 4.30 -21.43
N SER A 73 -1.95 5.31 -21.51
CA SER A 73 -1.62 6.74 -21.57
C SER A 73 -1.45 7.39 -20.18
N ASP A 74 -1.65 6.66 -19.09
CA ASP A 74 -1.45 7.19 -17.75
C ASP A 74 0.03 7.61 -17.55
N PRO A 75 0.31 8.80 -16.97
CA PRO A 75 1.66 9.27 -16.67
C PRO A 75 2.54 8.27 -15.90
N ILE A 76 1.96 7.35 -15.12
CA ILE A 76 2.70 6.29 -14.41
C ILE A 76 3.43 5.31 -15.35
N TYR A 77 3.00 5.22 -16.61
CA TYR A 77 3.60 4.39 -17.66
C TYR A 77 4.33 5.22 -18.74
N ALA A 78 4.52 6.51 -18.51
CA ALA A 78 5.32 7.36 -19.39
C ALA A 78 6.74 6.81 -19.53
N ALA A 79 7.37 7.06 -20.67
CA ALA A 79 8.78 6.74 -20.85
C ALA A 79 9.61 7.60 -19.88
N PRO A 80 10.58 7.02 -19.15
CA PRO A 80 11.52 7.81 -18.36
C PRO A 80 12.33 8.73 -19.27
N THR A 81 12.77 9.88 -18.74
CA THR A 81 13.75 10.72 -19.46
C THR A 81 15.16 10.13 -19.33
N ASP A 82 16.08 10.56 -20.19
CA ASP A 82 17.48 10.10 -20.18
C ASP A 82 18.16 10.31 -18.80
N GLU A 83 17.85 11.42 -18.15
CA GLU A 83 18.33 11.75 -16.81
C GLU A 83 17.77 10.80 -15.75
N GLU A 84 16.48 10.49 -15.82
CA GLU A 84 15.83 9.53 -14.91
C GLU A 84 16.38 8.11 -15.11
N GLU A 85 16.65 7.72 -16.36
CA GLU A 85 17.29 6.45 -16.67
C GLU A 85 18.71 6.36 -16.12
N ARG A 86 19.50 7.44 -16.25
CA ARG A 86 20.85 7.52 -15.66
C ARG A 86 20.81 7.32 -14.15
N LEU A 87 19.93 8.04 -13.45
CA LEU A 87 19.76 7.93 -11.99
C LEU A 87 19.27 6.54 -11.58
N ALA A 88 18.36 5.93 -12.33
CA ALA A 88 17.89 4.57 -12.08
C ALA A 88 19.02 3.54 -12.20
N ASN A 89 19.89 3.70 -13.20
CA ASN A 89 21.01 2.79 -13.44
C ASN A 89 22.10 2.94 -12.37
N GLU A 90 22.42 4.18 -11.96
CA GLU A 90 23.36 4.46 -10.86
C GLU A 90 22.87 3.85 -9.54
N ALA A 91 21.58 3.99 -9.24
CA ALA A 91 20.97 3.38 -8.06
C ALA A 91 21.07 1.84 -8.06
N LYS A 92 20.87 1.20 -9.21
CA LYS A 92 21.04 -0.26 -9.35
C LYS A 92 22.49 -0.70 -9.19
N GLN A 93 23.44 0.06 -9.73
CA GLN A 93 24.87 -0.23 -9.62
C GLN A 93 25.38 -0.09 -8.18
N SER A 94 24.83 0.87 -7.44
CA SER A 94 25.17 1.12 -6.04
C SER A 94 24.63 0.05 -5.09
N ARG A 95 23.75 -0.83 -5.57
CA ARG A 95 23.15 -1.89 -4.74
C ARG A 95 24.17 -3.00 -4.47
N PRO A 96 24.45 -3.34 -3.20
CA PRO A 96 25.29 -4.48 -2.88
C PRO A 96 24.71 -5.74 -3.50
N GLN A 97 25.51 -6.43 -4.31
CA GLN A 97 25.12 -7.71 -4.88
C GLN A 97 24.99 -8.73 -3.76
N PRO A 98 23.91 -9.54 -3.71
CA PRO A 98 23.84 -10.64 -2.78
C PRO A 98 25.02 -11.59 -3.03
N SER A 99 25.70 -12.01 -1.98
CA SER A 99 26.80 -12.98 -2.10
C SER A 99 26.29 -14.23 -2.79
N LEU A 100 26.82 -14.51 -3.98
CA LEU A 100 26.53 -15.74 -4.72
C LEU A 100 26.97 -16.92 -3.84
N LYS A 101 26.04 -17.63 -3.20
CA LYS A 101 26.35 -18.92 -2.59
C LYS A 101 26.77 -19.86 -3.73
N PRO A 102 27.97 -20.46 -3.69
CA PRO A 102 28.47 -21.24 -4.81
C PRO A 102 27.54 -22.42 -5.10
N ALA A 103 27.18 -22.59 -6.38
CA ALA A 103 26.24 -23.57 -6.89
C ALA A 103 26.65 -25.06 -6.69
N ASN A 104 27.75 -25.33 -5.99
CA ASN A 104 28.35 -26.66 -5.92
C ASN A 104 27.82 -27.57 -4.79
N THR A 105 26.98 -27.06 -3.88
CA THR A 105 26.50 -27.88 -2.74
C THR A 105 25.26 -28.71 -3.06
N ARG A 106 24.58 -28.51 -4.22
CA ARG A 106 23.36 -29.26 -4.58
C ARG A 106 23.60 -30.49 -5.45
N ARG A 107 24.78 -30.69 -6.03
CA ARG A 107 25.06 -31.83 -6.95
C ARG A 107 25.60 -33.09 -6.28
N ARG A 108 26.03 -33.06 -5.02
CA ARG A 108 26.56 -34.24 -4.32
C ARG A 108 25.52 -35.10 -3.59
N ALA A 109 24.30 -34.61 -3.39
CA ALA A 109 23.26 -35.34 -2.64
C ALA A 109 22.35 -36.25 -3.48
N ARG A 110 22.65 -36.48 -4.77
CA ARG A 110 21.81 -37.30 -5.68
C ARG A 110 22.52 -38.53 -6.27
N LYS A 111 23.65 -38.95 -5.70
CA LYS A 111 24.42 -40.12 -6.19
C LYS A 111 24.65 -41.22 -5.16
N GLU A 112 24.05 -41.14 -3.98
CA GLU A 112 24.10 -42.21 -2.99
C GLU A 112 22.68 -42.59 -2.57
N THR A 113 22.03 -43.40 -3.40
CA THR A 113 20.99 -44.37 -3.03
C THR A 113 20.75 -45.32 -4.19
#